data_AF-A0A8J2MFP8-F1
#
_entry.id   AF-A0A8J2MFP8-F1
#
_cell.length_a   1.000
_cell.length_b   1.000
_cell.length_c   1.000
_cell.angle_alpha   90.00
_cell.angle_beta   90.00
_cell.angle_gamma   90.00
#
_symmetry.space_group_name_H-M   'P 1'
#
loop_
_entity.id
_entity.type
_entity.pdbx_description
1 polymer ?
#
loop_
_entity_poly.entity_id
_entity_poly.type
_entity_poly.pdbx_seq_one_letter_code
_entity_poly.pdbx_strand_id
1 'polypeptide(L)'
;MRSILITGCNRGLGLGLVQHLTQLPNPPEKIFATCRDVNKAETFAEELLKVSDKYQLLGLKEICEESLSETISVENSIRILILADLHDSKKLVEFAKNYIVTELASLKNTEEYKALEESHLALFVALLKEHLDKFSTN
;
A
#
# COMPACT_ATOMS: atom_id res chain seq x y z
N MET A 1 -4.59 -14.89 -23.02
CA MET A 1 -4.24 -14.99 -21.59
C MET A 1 -2.73 -15.24 -21.48
N ARG A 2 -1.96 -14.27 -21.00
CA ARG A 2 -0.51 -14.41 -20.74
C ARG A 2 -0.27 -14.12 -19.26
N SER A 3 -0.32 -15.18 -18.46
CA SER A 3 -0.03 -15.13 -17.02
C SER A 3 1.34 -15.72 -16.74
N ILE A 4 2.12 -15.10 -15.85
CA ILE A 4 3.43 -15.59 -15.44
C ILE A 4 3.43 -15.86 -13.94
N LEU A 5 3.85 -17.06 -13.54
CA LEU A 5 4.10 -17.43 -12.15
C LEU A 5 5.59 -17.33 -11.88
N ILE A 6 5.97 -16.51 -10.90
CA ILE A 6 7.36 -16.30 -10.49
C ILE A 6 7.48 -16.77 -9.05
N THR A 7 8.43 -17.66 -8.79
CA THR A 7 8.72 -18.13 -7.43
C THR A 7 9.99 -17.48 -6.90
N GLY A 8 10.11 -17.38 -5.57
CA GLY A 8 11.28 -16.76 -4.94
C GLY A 8 11.37 -15.25 -5.18
N CYS A 9 10.23 -14.56 -5.18
CA CYS A 9 10.16 -13.13 -5.53
C CYS A 9 10.69 -12.20 -4.44
N ASN A 10 10.90 -12.69 -3.22
CA ASN A 10 11.34 -11.87 -2.09
C ASN A 10 12.72 -11.23 -2.28
N ARG A 11 13.58 -11.76 -3.17
CA ARG A 11 14.92 -11.22 -3.45
C ARG A 11 15.52 -11.81 -4.73
N GLY A 12 16.64 -11.25 -5.18
CA GLY A 12 17.46 -11.84 -6.25
C GLY A 12 16.73 -11.91 -7.60
N LEU A 13 16.91 -13.01 -8.32
CA LEU A 13 16.40 -13.17 -9.69
C LEU A 13 14.88 -13.12 -9.77
N GLY A 14 14.14 -13.63 -8.78
CA GLY A 14 12.67 -13.58 -8.78
C GLY A 14 12.16 -12.14 -8.76
N LEU A 15 12.73 -11.30 -7.87
CA LEU A 15 12.42 -9.88 -7.82
C LEU A 15 12.82 -9.16 -9.11
N GLY A 16 14.02 -9.46 -9.63
CA GLY A 16 14.50 -8.88 -10.89
C GLY A 16 13.61 -9.25 -12.10
N LEU A 17 13.07 -10.48 -12.13
CA LEU A 17 12.13 -10.92 -13.16
C LEU A 17 10.80 -10.15 -13.07
N VAL A 18 10.25 -9.96 -11.86
CA VAL A 18 9.04 -9.14 -11.67
C VAL A 18 9.26 -7.72 -12.21
N GLN A 19 10.39 -7.11 -11.85
CA GLN A 19 10.75 -5.77 -12.30
C GLN A 19 10.89 -5.70 -13.84
N HIS A 20 11.60 -6.65 -14.44
CA HIS A 20 11.80 -6.64 -15.89
C HIS A 20 10.50 -6.88 -16.66
N LEU A 21 9.68 -7.84 -16.23
CA LEU A 21 8.43 -8.20 -16.91
C LEU A 21 7.40 -7.06 -16.89
N THR A 22 7.38 -6.26 -15.83
CA THR A 22 6.49 -5.11 -15.70
C THR A 22 6.93 -3.92 -16.55
N GLN A 23 8.19 -3.86 -16.98
CA GLN A 23 8.73 -2.84 -17.87
C GLN A 23 8.66 -3.20 -19.36
N LEU A 24 8.20 -4.39 -19.73
CA LEU A 24 8.09 -4.78 -21.13
C LEU A 24 7.11 -3.87 -21.88
N PRO A 25 7.33 -3.60 -23.19
CA PRO A 25 6.41 -2.79 -23.99
C PRO A 25 5.01 -3.42 -24.09
N ASN A 26 4.91 -4.74 -23.90
CA ASN A 26 3.67 -5.47 -23.73
C ASN A 26 3.80 -6.36 -22.49
N PRO A 27 3.53 -5.84 -21.28
CA PRO A 27 3.70 -6.61 -20.06
C PRO A 27 2.68 -7.78 -20.01
N PRO A 28 2.98 -8.85 -19.26
CA PRO A 28 2.01 -9.91 -18.99
C PRO A 28 0.76 -9.34 -18.33
N GLU A 29 -0.40 -9.92 -18.65
CA GLU A 29 -1.69 -9.51 -18.09
C GLU A 29 -1.75 -9.78 -16.58
N LYS A 30 -1.11 -10.86 -16.12
CA LYS A 30 -1.06 -11.24 -14.71
C LYS A 30 0.34 -11.76 -14.34
N ILE A 31 0.88 -11.26 -13.23
CA ILE A 31 2.11 -11.77 -12.62
C ILE A 31 1.79 -12.29 -11.23
N PHE A 32 1.96 -13.59 -11.03
CA PHE A 32 1.81 -14.24 -9.74
C PHE A 32 3.18 -14.34 -9.08
N ALA A 33 3.51 -13.37 -8.22
CA ALA A 33 4.74 -13.39 -7.44
C ALA A 33 4.50 -14.20 -6.15
N THR A 34 5.04 -15.42 -6.07
CA THR A 34 4.79 -16.27 -4.91
C THR A 34 5.64 -15.85 -3.71
N CYS A 35 4.99 -15.78 -2.55
CA CYS A 35 5.63 -15.67 -1.23
C CYS A 35 5.54 -17.04 -0.53
N ARG A 36 6.59 -17.40 0.23
CA ARG A 36 6.62 -18.65 1.01
C ARG A 36 5.89 -18.55 2.35
N ASP A 37 5.75 -17.32 2.85
CA ASP A 37 5.24 -17.03 4.19
C ASP A 37 4.15 -15.97 4.05
N VAL A 38 2.90 -16.37 4.27
CA VAL A 38 1.74 -15.50 4.17
C VAL A 38 1.83 -14.32 5.14
N ASN A 39 2.50 -14.50 6.29
CA ASN A 39 2.69 -13.42 7.28
C ASN A 39 3.66 -12.34 6.78
N LYS A 40 4.44 -12.63 5.73
CA LYS A 40 5.37 -11.69 5.09
C LYS A 40 4.84 -11.14 3.78
N ALA A 41 3.66 -11.57 3.34
CA ALA A 41 3.07 -11.11 2.09
C ALA A 41 2.82 -9.59 2.13
N GLU A 42 2.36 -9.08 3.27
CA GLU A 42 2.15 -7.64 3.50
C GLU A 42 3.48 -6.87 3.41
N THR A 43 4.49 -7.23 4.20
CA THR A 43 5.81 -6.59 4.15
C THR A 43 6.42 -6.66 2.76
N PHE A 44 6.18 -7.75 2.03
CA PHE A 44 6.63 -7.90 0.66
C PHE A 44 5.89 -6.96 -0.31
N ALA A 45 4.58 -6.77 -0.14
CA ALA A 45 3.82 -5.77 -0.91
C ALA A 45 4.32 -4.34 -0.64
N GLU A 46 4.65 -4.02 0.62
CA GLU A 46 5.24 -2.72 0.98
C GLU A 46 6.64 -2.52 0.34
N GLU A 47 7.48 -3.55 0.33
CA GLU A 47 8.79 -3.52 -0.33
C GLU A 47 8.66 -3.39 -1.85
N LEU A 48 7.72 -4.11 -2.45
CA LEU A 48 7.42 -4.00 -3.87
C LEU A 48 6.88 -2.61 -4.22
N LEU A 49 6.06 -1.99 -3.37
CA LEU A 49 5.58 -0.63 -3.58
C LEU A 49 6.76 0.35 -3.65
N LYS A 50 7.67 0.30 -2.65
CA LYS A 50 8.91 1.10 -2.61
C LYS A 50 9.74 0.95 -3.89
N VAL A 51 9.93 -0.30 -4.32
CA VAL A 51 10.71 -0.64 -5.51
C VAL A 51 10.01 -0.16 -6.78
N SER A 52 8.70 -0.38 -6.87
CA SER A 52 7.91 -0.01 -8.04
C SER A 52 7.91 1.50 -8.25
N ASP A 53 7.82 2.28 -7.18
CA ASP A 53 7.89 3.73 -7.21
C ASP A 53 9.29 4.21 -7.61
N LYS A 54 10.34 3.67 -6.95
CA LYS A 54 11.74 3.99 -7.25
C LYS A 54 12.11 3.79 -8.74
N TYR A 55 11.59 2.74 -9.36
CA TYR A 55 11.89 2.42 -10.76
C TYR A 55 10.76 2.81 -11.74
N GLN A 56 9.73 3.52 -11.26
CA GLN A 56 8.57 3.97 -12.06
C GLN A 56 7.83 2.83 -12.78
N LEU A 57 7.72 1.67 -12.14
CA LEU A 57 6.96 0.51 -12.60
C LEU A 57 5.47 0.72 -12.26
N LEU A 58 4.79 1.56 -13.05
CA LEU A 58 3.39 1.95 -12.78
C LEU A 58 2.47 0.73 -12.60
N GLY A 59 2.56 -0.27 -13.48
CA GLY A 59 1.72 -1.48 -13.37
C GLY A 59 2.01 -2.31 -12.12
N LEU A 60 3.27 -2.38 -11.66
CA LEU A 60 3.59 -3.05 -10.40
C LEU A 60 3.07 -2.25 -9.20
N LYS A 61 3.20 -0.93 -9.27
CA LYS A 61 2.72 0.00 -8.24
C LYS A 61 1.22 -0.16 -8.03
N GLU A 62 0.45 -0.19 -9.11
CA GLU A 62 -1.01 -0.42 -9.07
C GLU A 62 -1.37 -1.76 -8.42
N ILE A 63 -0.66 -2.84 -8.76
CA ILE A 63 -0.88 -4.17 -8.16
C ILE A 63 -0.57 -4.14 -6.65
N CYS A 64 0.49 -3.46 -6.23
CA CYS A 64 0.82 -3.31 -4.81
C CYS A 64 -0.24 -2.47 -4.08
N GLU A 65 -0.72 -1.39 -4.68
CA GLU A 65 -1.79 -0.55 -4.11
C GLU A 65 -3.09 -1.36 -3.89
N GLU A 66 -3.48 -2.17 -4.87
CA GLU A 66 -4.66 -3.04 -4.77
C GLU A 66 -4.48 -4.07 -3.64
N SER A 67 -3.34 -4.78 -3.63
CA SER A 67 -3.07 -5.78 -2.60
C SER A 67 -3.03 -5.18 -1.19
N LEU A 68 -2.43 -4.00 -1.00
CA LEU A 68 -2.39 -3.33 0.30
C LEU A 68 -3.77 -2.84 0.74
N SER A 69 -4.61 -2.42 -0.20
CA SER A 69 -6.00 -2.03 0.06
C SER A 69 -6.84 -3.22 0.54
N GLU A 70 -6.65 -4.41 -0.04
CA GLU A 70 -7.35 -5.63 0.36
C GLU A 70 -6.92 -6.15 1.74
N THR A 71 -5.68 -5.88 2.14
CA THR A 71 -5.12 -6.33 3.43
C THR A 71 -5.21 -5.29 4.55
N ILE A 72 -5.86 -4.14 4.32
CA ILE A 72 -5.95 -3.09 5.32
C ILE A 72 -6.73 -3.56 6.56
N SER A 73 -6.25 -3.20 7.73
CA SER A 73 -6.81 -3.53 9.05
C SER A 73 -6.54 -2.40 10.05
N VAL A 74 -7.09 -2.50 11.26
CA VAL A 74 -6.82 -1.53 12.32
C VAL A 74 -5.32 -1.48 12.64
N GLU A 75 -4.65 -2.63 12.67
CA GLU A 75 -3.24 -2.78 13.04
C GLU A 75 -2.27 -2.15 12.04
N ASN A 76 -2.61 -2.12 10.74
CA ASN A 76 -1.68 -1.68 9.69
C ASN A 76 -2.11 -0.42 8.95
N SER A 77 -3.35 0.05 9.09
CA SER A 77 -3.91 1.14 8.30
C SER A 77 -3.09 2.43 8.33
N ILE A 78 -2.55 2.80 9.49
CA ILE A 78 -1.71 4.00 9.64
C ILE A 78 -0.36 3.84 8.94
N ARG A 79 0.26 2.66 9.06
CA ARG A 79 1.50 2.35 8.36
C ARG A 79 1.30 2.39 6.85
N ILE A 80 0.20 1.82 6.36
CA ILE A 80 -0.18 1.85 4.94
C ILE A 80 -0.41 3.28 4.46
N LEU A 81 -1.10 4.12 5.24
CA LEU A 81 -1.30 5.54 4.91
C LEU A 81 0.02 6.28 4.72
N ILE A 82 0.94 6.16 5.69
CA ILE A 82 2.26 6.82 5.65
C ILE A 82 3.06 6.32 4.44
N LEU A 83 3.05 5.01 4.20
CA LEU A 83 3.74 4.41 3.06
C LEU A 83 3.17 4.90 1.73
N ALA A 84 1.85 4.98 1.61
CA ALA A 84 1.17 5.42 0.42
C ALA A 84 1.48 6.89 0.10
N ASP A 85 1.49 7.76 1.12
CA ASP A 85 1.85 9.17 0.99
C ASP A 85 3.31 9.33 0.55
N LEU A 86 4.22 8.59 1.20
CA LEU A 86 5.65 8.61 0.89
C LEU A 86 5.94 8.25 -0.58
N HIS A 87 5.13 7.35 -1.15
CA HIS A 87 5.29 6.89 -2.52
C HIS A 87 4.29 7.53 -3.50
N ASP A 88 3.67 8.66 -3.18
CA ASP A 88 2.71 9.38 -4.05
C ASP A 88 1.59 8.47 -4.63
N SER A 89 1.14 7.50 -3.84
CA SER A 89 0.07 6.56 -4.18
C SER A 89 -1.29 7.14 -3.81
N LYS A 90 -1.73 8.15 -4.56
CA LYS A 90 -2.93 8.97 -4.24
C LYS A 90 -4.21 8.13 -4.00
N LYS A 91 -4.43 7.09 -4.80
CA LYS A 91 -5.59 6.20 -4.64
C LYS A 91 -5.55 5.45 -3.31
N LEU A 92 -4.39 4.91 -2.95
CA LEU A 92 -4.19 4.20 -1.70
C LEU A 92 -4.26 5.14 -0.49
N VAL A 93 -3.73 6.36 -0.59
CA VAL A 93 -3.88 7.39 0.45
C VAL A 93 -5.36 7.68 0.71
N GLU A 94 -6.14 7.91 -0.35
CA GLU A 94 -7.58 8.17 -0.25
C GLU A 94 -8.33 7.01 0.40
N PHE A 95 -8.03 5.79 -0.03
CA PHE A 95 -8.63 4.58 0.52
C PHE A 95 -8.28 4.39 2.00
N ALA A 96 -7.00 4.52 2.36
CA ALA A 96 -6.53 4.37 3.74
C ALA A 96 -7.12 5.44 4.67
N LYS A 97 -7.20 6.71 4.23
CA LYS A 97 -7.90 7.77 4.98
C LYS A 97 -9.35 7.40 5.26
N ASN A 98 -10.06 6.93 4.25
CA ASN A 98 -11.47 6.56 4.38
C ASN A 98 -11.69 5.41 5.36
N TYR A 99 -10.82 4.40 5.34
CA TYR A 99 -10.82 3.31 6.30
C TYR A 99 -10.55 3.81 7.72
N ILE A 100 -9.47 4.57 7.91
CA ILE A 100 -9.06 5.11 9.22
C ILE A 100 -10.18 5.93 9.84
N VAL A 101 -10.80 6.82 9.07
CA VAL A 101 -11.91 7.67 9.54
C VAL A 101 -13.11 6.84 10.02
N THR A 102 -13.36 5.70 9.37
CA THR A 102 -14.44 4.77 9.74
C THR A 102 -14.12 4.03 11.03
N GLU A 103 -12.87 3.59 11.20
CA GLU A 103 -12.39 2.82 12.36
C GLU A 103 -11.75 3.68 13.46
N LEU A 104 -11.97 5.01 13.45
CA LEU A 104 -11.34 5.96 14.35
C LEU A 104 -11.53 5.62 15.84
N ALA A 105 -12.67 5.05 16.21
CA ALA A 105 -12.96 4.67 17.60
C ALA A 105 -11.97 3.61 18.12
N SER A 106 -11.57 2.67 17.26
CA SER A 106 -10.61 1.61 17.56
C SER A 106 -9.17 2.13 17.53
N LEU A 107 -8.87 3.04 16.59
CA LEU A 107 -7.51 3.53 16.34
C LEU A 107 -7.00 4.57 17.36
N LYS A 108 -7.88 5.39 17.95
CA LYS A 108 -7.48 6.50 18.85
C LYS A 108 -6.60 6.09 20.03
N ASN A 109 -6.70 4.83 20.47
CA ASN A 109 -5.93 4.31 21.61
C ASN A 109 -4.62 3.63 21.21
N THR A 110 -4.36 3.46 19.91
CA THR A 110 -3.16 2.81 19.39
C THR A 110 -1.96 3.75 19.46
N GLU A 111 -0.77 3.18 19.64
CA GLU A 111 0.47 3.97 19.67
C GLU A 111 0.80 4.52 18.27
N GLU A 112 0.40 3.81 17.23
CA GLU A 112 0.51 4.20 15.83
C GLU A 112 -0.26 5.50 15.54
N TYR A 113 -1.46 5.65 16.13
CA TYR A 113 -2.25 6.87 15.99
C TYR A 113 -1.61 8.06 16.69
N LYS A 114 -1.07 7.87 17.90
CA LYS A 114 -0.33 8.92 18.61
C LYS A 114 0.95 9.30 17.85
N ALA A 115 1.68 8.32 17.32
CA ALA A 115 2.87 8.56 16.51
C ALA A 115 2.53 9.36 15.23
N LEU A 116 1.37 9.11 14.63
CA LEU A 116 0.88 9.89 13.48
C LEU A 116 0.63 11.36 13.86
N GLU A 117 -0.01 11.61 15.00
CA GLU A 117 -0.27 12.96 15.54
C GLU A 117 1.04 13.72 15.82
N GLU A 118 2.05 13.05 16.35
CA GLU A 118 3.33 13.66 16.74
C GLU A 118 4.31 13.82 15.57
N SER A 119 4.41 12.83 14.67
CA SER A 119 5.47 12.75 13.67
C SER A 119 5.03 13.11 12.24
N HIS A 120 3.72 13.05 11.95
CA HIS A 120 3.19 13.22 10.59
C HIS A 120 2.02 14.21 10.56
N LEU A 121 2.24 15.42 11.08
CA LEU A 121 1.21 16.45 11.26
C LEU A 121 0.42 16.76 9.97
N ALA A 122 1.06 16.76 8.80
CA ALA A 122 0.39 17.02 7.53
C ALA A 122 -0.68 15.96 7.19
N LEU A 123 -0.35 14.67 7.40
CA LEU A 123 -1.27 13.55 7.21
C LEU A 123 -2.36 13.55 8.27
N PHE A 124 -2.02 13.88 9.52
CA PHE A 124 -3.00 14.01 10.59
C PHE A 124 -4.04 15.09 10.29
N VAL A 125 -3.59 16.28 9.85
CA VAL A 125 -4.50 17.36 9.45
C VAL A 125 -5.37 16.95 8.26
N ALA A 126 -4.82 16.21 7.30
CA ALA A 126 -5.60 15.70 6.16
C ALA A 126 -6.70 14.71 6.62
N LEU A 127 -6.39 13.81 7.55
CA LEU A 127 -7.38 12.90 8.16
C LEU A 127 -8.47 13.65 8.92
N LEU A 128 -8.11 14.68 9.68
CA LEU A 128 -9.10 15.49 10.41
C LEU A 128 -10.06 16.20 9.45
N LYS A 129 -9.57 16.74 8.33
CA LYS A 129 -10.42 17.33 7.29
C LYS A 129 -11.38 16.30 6.72
N GLU A 130 -10.87 15.13 6.35
CA GLU A 130 -11.69 14.01 5.84
C GLU A 130 -12.79 13.61 6.83
N HIS A 131 -12.46 13.56 8.13
CA HIS A 131 -13.41 13.25 9.18
C HIS A 131 -14.52 14.31 9.29
N LEU A 132 -14.16 15.60 9.26
CA LEU A 132 -15.10 16.71 9.29
C LEU A 132 -16.01 16.73 8.05
N ASP A 133 -15.46 16.46 6.87
CA ASP A 133 -16.20 16.43 5.62
C ASP A 133 -17.27 15.33 5.65
N LYS A 134 -16.98 14.15 6.21
CA LYS A 134 -17.98 13.08 6.44
C LYS A 134 -19.11 13.47 7.40
N PHE A 135 -18.89 14.40 8.34
CA PHE A 135 -19.97 14.91 9.19
C PHE A 135 -20.81 15.99 8.50
N SER A 136 -20.23 16.74 7.57
CA SER A 136 -20.95 17.78 6.84
C SER A 136 -21.90 17.25 5.76
N THR A 137 -21.75 15.99 5.38
CA THR A 137 -22.54 15.31 4.33
C THR A 137 -23.64 14.39 4.87
N ASN A 138 -23.86 14.34 6.20
CA ASN A 138 -25.01 13.72 6.87
C ASN A 138 -26.00 14.78 7.34
#